data_AF-A0A434C537-F1
#
_entry.id   AF-A0A434C537-F1
#
_cell.length_a   1.000
_cell.length_b   1.000
_cell.length_c   1.000
_cell.angle_alpha   90.00
_cell.angle_beta   90.00
_cell.angle_gamma   90.00
#
_symmetry.space_group_name_H-M   'P 1'
#
loop_
_entity.id
_entity.type
_entity.pdbx_description
1 polymer ?
#
loop_
_entity_poly.entity_id
_entity_poly.type
_entity_poly.pdbx_seq_one_letter_code
_entity_poly.pdbx_strand_id
1 'polypeptide(L)'
;MEHDLAKGPASDAAPTGRGRSRTTKAFWRKIRQPLAQSRFVKNAIASLFAQFVRFVRLTNRVVEGSARFSGGAYTEFEPGIIALWHGQHLLTPAYYPKRKPLVAMVSRSADAELNALMLEKFGIEAVRGSG
;
A
#
# COMPACT_ATOMS: atom_id res chain seq x y z
N MET A 1 -63.90 -5.75 25.11
CA MET A 1 -63.24 -7.06 24.98
C MET A 1 -61.85 -6.91 25.54
N GLU A 2 -61.68 -7.50 26.71
CA GLU A 2 -60.39 -7.72 27.36
C GLU A 2 -59.49 -8.55 26.45
N HIS A 3 -58.18 -8.30 26.50
CA HIS A 3 -57.20 -9.35 26.78
C HIS A 3 -55.90 -8.67 27.21
N ASP A 4 -55.80 -8.55 28.53
CA ASP A 4 -54.58 -8.47 29.29
C ASP A 4 -53.75 -9.76 29.04
N LEU A 5 -52.51 -9.60 28.57
CA LEU A 5 -51.49 -10.64 28.66
C LEU A 5 -50.13 -9.97 28.87
N ALA A 6 -49.83 -9.76 30.16
CA ALA A 6 -48.49 -9.60 30.68
C ALA A 6 -47.49 -10.59 30.05
N LYS A 7 -46.39 -10.06 29.51
CA LYS A 7 -45.17 -10.83 29.22
C LYS A 7 -44.00 -10.15 29.91
N GLY A 8 -43.52 -10.80 30.98
CA GLY A 8 -42.49 -10.30 31.90
C GLY A 8 -41.13 -10.04 31.25
N PRO A 9 -40.20 -9.40 32.01
CA PRO A 9 -38.91 -8.98 31.48
C PRO A 9 -37.99 -10.19 31.40
N ALA A 10 -37.48 -10.48 30.20
CA ALA A 10 -36.50 -11.54 30.02
C ALA A 10 -35.28 -11.02 29.27
N SER A 11 -34.20 -10.93 30.05
CA SER A 11 -32.80 -11.10 29.65
C SER A 11 -32.13 -9.94 28.91
N ASP A 12 -31.48 -9.08 29.70
CA ASP A 12 -30.22 -8.43 29.33
C ASP A 12 -29.19 -9.48 28.86
N ALA A 13 -29.05 -9.61 27.55
CA ALA A 13 -27.98 -10.39 26.95
C ALA A 13 -26.65 -9.65 27.16
N ALA A 14 -25.88 -10.08 28.17
CA ALA A 14 -24.51 -9.64 28.39
C ALA A 14 -23.65 -9.89 27.13
N PRO A 15 -22.79 -8.94 26.72
CA PRO A 15 -21.87 -9.19 25.62
C PRO A 15 -20.83 -10.22 26.07
N THR A 16 -20.83 -11.40 25.43
CA THR A 16 -19.80 -12.43 25.58
C THR A 16 -18.50 -11.97 24.91
N GLY A 17 -17.82 -11.03 25.57
CA GLY A 17 -16.48 -10.61 25.20
C GLY A 17 -15.50 -11.76 25.39
N ARG A 18 -15.15 -12.47 24.30
CA ARG A 18 -13.98 -13.36 24.26
C ARG A 18 -12.77 -12.60 24.79
N GLY A 19 -12.33 -12.98 25.99
CA GLY A 19 -11.10 -12.52 26.63
C GLY A 19 -9.88 -12.95 25.84
N ARG A 20 -9.61 -12.29 24.71
CA ARG A 20 -8.32 -12.39 24.02
C ARG A 20 -7.31 -11.58 24.82
N SER A 21 -6.62 -12.28 25.71
CA SER A 21 -5.51 -11.87 26.60
C SER A 21 -5.09 -10.40 26.48
N ARG A 22 -5.46 -9.59 27.49
CA ARG A 22 -5.00 -8.19 27.63
C ARG A 22 -3.47 -8.09 27.59
N THR A 23 -2.79 -9.11 28.11
CA THR A 23 -1.32 -9.18 28.21
C THR A 23 -0.67 -9.34 26.84
N THR A 24 -1.20 -10.19 25.96
CA THR A 24 -0.68 -10.33 24.59
C THR A 24 -0.96 -9.10 23.75
N LYS A 25 -2.12 -8.45 23.92
CA LYS A 25 -2.43 -7.16 23.27
C LYS A 25 -1.49 -6.04 23.72
N ALA A 26 -1.17 -5.95 25.01
CA ALA A 26 -0.27 -4.92 25.55
C ALA A 26 1.18 -5.11 25.08
N PHE A 27 1.67 -6.35 25.08
CA PHE A 27 2.99 -6.71 24.55
C PHE A 27 3.10 -6.45 23.04
N TRP A 28 2.08 -6.84 22.26
CA TRP A 28 1.98 -6.49 20.83
C TRP A 28 1.95 -4.98 20.60
N ARG A 29 1.26 -4.22 21.46
CA ARG A 29 1.26 -2.75 21.39
C ARG A 29 2.64 -2.15 21.61
N LYS A 30 3.38 -2.69 22.57
CA LYS A 30 4.71 -2.22 22.96
C LYS A 30 5.78 -2.57 21.91
N ILE A 31 5.59 -3.64 21.15
CA ILE A 31 6.51 -4.10 20.10
C ILE A 31 6.17 -3.52 18.72
N ARG A 32 4.88 -3.41 18.36
CA ARG A 32 4.46 -2.88 17.05
C ARG A 32 4.85 -1.42 16.84
N GLN A 33 4.83 -0.63 17.92
CA GLN A 33 5.04 0.81 17.86
C GLN A 33 6.50 1.18 17.51
N PRO A 34 7.54 0.56 18.12
CA PRO A 34 8.92 0.76 17.69
C PRO A 34 9.28 0.06 16.37
N LEU A 35 8.67 -1.10 16.06
CA LEU A 35 8.92 -1.79 14.78
C LEU A 35 8.36 -1.03 13.58
N ALA A 36 7.15 -0.46 13.70
CA ALA A 36 6.55 0.35 12.63
C ALA A 36 7.33 1.64 12.36
N GLN A 37 8.09 2.13 13.34
CA GLN A 37 8.94 3.33 13.20
C GLN A 37 10.37 3.00 12.77
N SER A 38 10.76 1.72 12.72
CA SER A 38 12.12 1.33 12.35
C SER A 38 12.35 1.48 10.86
N ARG A 39 13.32 2.34 10.50
CA ARG A 39 13.79 2.52 9.10
C ARG A 39 14.26 1.21 8.48
N PHE A 40 14.83 0.30 9.28
CA PHE A 40 15.26 -1.01 8.82
C PHE A 40 14.07 -1.87 8.40
N VAL A 41 13.03 -1.93 9.24
CA VAL A 41 11.80 -2.70 8.95
C VAL A 41 11.10 -2.14 7.72
N LYS A 42 10.97 -0.81 7.61
CA LYS A 42 10.40 -0.15 6.42
C LYS A 42 11.18 -0.49 5.16
N ASN A 43 12.51 -0.48 5.21
CA ASN A 43 13.35 -0.89 4.07
C ASN A 43 13.21 -2.37 3.72
N ALA A 44 13.11 -3.25 4.72
CA ALA A 44 12.90 -4.67 4.50
C ALA A 44 11.54 -4.94 3.82
N ILE A 45 10.48 -4.30 4.33
CA ILE A 45 9.14 -4.38 3.74
C ILE A 45 9.13 -3.82 2.31
N ALA A 46 9.70 -2.63 2.09
CA ALA A 46 9.78 -2.03 0.76
C ALA A 46 10.57 -2.92 -0.22
N SER A 47 11.65 -3.56 0.25
CA SER A 47 12.44 -4.49 -0.58
C SER A 47 11.63 -5.74 -0.92
N LEU A 48 10.94 -6.34 0.06
CA LEU A 48 10.05 -7.49 -0.18
C LEU A 48 8.96 -7.12 -1.19
N PHE A 49 8.35 -5.95 -1.03
CA PHE A 49 7.32 -5.47 -1.94
C PHE A 49 7.87 -5.23 -3.35
N ALA A 50 9.07 -4.65 -3.49
CA ALA A 50 9.72 -4.50 -4.78
C ALA A 50 10.00 -5.86 -5.45
N GLN A 51 10.42 -6.88 -4.70
CA GLN A 51 10.57 -8.24 -5.24
C GLN A 51 9.24 -8.86 -5.64
N PHE A 52 8.18 -8.66 -4.84
CA PHE A 52 6.83 -9.10 -5.18
C PHE A 52 6.35 -8.49 -6.50
N VAL A 53 6.51 -7.17 -6.67
CA VAL A 53 6.13 -6.49 -7.91
C VAL A 53 6.97 -6.99 -9.10
N ARG A 54 8.27 -7.27 -8.92
CA ARG A 54 9.11 -7.90 -9.96
C ARG A 54 8.61 -9.30 -10.31
N PHE A 55 8.20 -10.09 -9.31
CA PHE A 55 7.64 -11.42 -9.53
C PHE A 55 6.30 -11.36 -10.27
N VAL A 56 5.44 -10.40 -9.94
CA VAL A 56 4.20 -10.13 -10.69
C VAL A 56 4.52 -9.80 -12.15
N ARG A 57 5.49 -8.90 -12.41
CA ARG A 57 5.93 -8.61 -13.77
C ARG A 57 6.49 -9.83 -14.50
N LEU A 58 7.20 -10.71 -13.80
CA LEU A 58 7.75 -11.92 -14.41
C LEU A 58 6.66 -12.94 -14.78
N THR A 59 5.61 -13.05 -13.97
CA THR A 59 4.52 -14.02 -14.15
C THR A 59 3.38 -13.53 -15.04
N ASN A 60 3.28 -12.21 -15.26
CA ASN A 60 2.22 -11.62 -16.07
C ASN A 60 2.72 -11.24 -17.47
N ARG A 61 1.97 -11.64 -18.49
CA ARG A 61 2.21 -11.23 -19.88
C ARG A 61 1.63 -9.84 -20.11
N VAL A 62 2.39 -9.00 -20.82
CA VAL A 62 1.90 -7.70 -21.30
C VAL A 62 0.91 -7.93 -22.45
N VAL A 63 -0.30 -7.42 -22.32
CA VAL A 63 -1.37 -7.52 -23.33
C VAL A 63 -1.31 -6.36 -24.33
N GLU A 64 -1.89 -6.54 -25.51
CA GLU A 64 -2.03 -5.48 -26.50
C GLU A 64 -2.85 -4.30 -25.93
N GLY A 65 -2.42 -3.07 -26.22
CA GLY A 65 -2.96 -1.85 -25.61
C GLY A 65 -2.29 -1.40 -24.31
N SER A 66 -1.37 -2.20 -23.75
CA SER A 66 -0.58 -1.77 -22.59
C SER A 66 0.38 -0.63 -22.95
N ALA A 67 0.56 0.33 -22.04
CA ALA A 67 1.48 1.44 -22.24
C ALA A 67 2.92 0.96 -22.46
N ARG A 68 3.55 1.39 -23.56
CA ARG A 68 4.95 1.06 -23.90
C ARG A 68 5.82 2.31 -23.79
N PHE A 69 6.54 2.43 -22.67
CA PHE A 69 7.42 3.57 -22.38
C PHE A 69 8.77 3.56 -23.13
N SER A 70 9.15 2.43 -23.74
CA SER A 70 10.40 2.30 -24.51
C SER A 70 10.07 1.94 -25.96
N GLY A 71 10.54 2.76 -26.90
CA GLY A 71 10.39 2.53 -28.34
C GLY A 71 8.95 2.63 -28.87
N GLY A 72 8.02 3.15 -28.07
CA GLY A 72 6.62 3.36 -28.45
C GLY A 72 6.25 4.84 -28.51
N ALA A 73 4.97 5.10 -28.79
CA ALA A 73 4.36 6.43 -28.96
C ALA A 73 4.64 7.42 -27.82
N TYR A 74 4.95 6.92 -26.61
CA TYR A 74 5.26 7.77 -25.46
C TYR A 74 6.62 8.46 -25.51
N THR A 75 7.52 8.00 -26.37
CA THR A 75 8.85 8.62 -26.55
C THR A 75 8.73 10.02 -27.13
N GLU A 76 7.70 10.28 -27.94
CA GLU A 76 7.44 11.59 -28.56
C GLU A 76 6.92 12.64 -27.55
N PHE A 77 6.41 12.20 -26.40
CA PHE A 77 5.88 13.07 -25.35
C PHE A 77 6.90 13.36 -24.22
N GLU A 78 8.17 12.98 -24.40
CA GLU A 78 9.24 13.28 -23.44
C GLU A 78 9.94 14.60 -23.82
N PRO A 79 10.11 15.56 -22.88
CA PRO A 79 9.75 15.51 -21.45
C PRO A 79 8.25 15.75 -21.19
N GLY A 80 7.66 15.02 -20.23
CA GLY A 80 6.24 15.11 -19.91
C GLY A 80 5.89 14.71 -18.48
N ILE A 81 4.64 14.97 -18.09
CA ILE A 81 4.10 14.59 -16.77
C ILE A 81 3.29 13.30 -16.91
N ILE A 82 3.64 12.28 -16.13
CA ILE A 82 2.91 11.01 -16.08
C ILE A 82 1.92 11.06 -14.93
N ALA A 83 0.63 11.22 -15.24
CA ALA A 83 -0.45 11.08 -14.28
C ALA A 83 -0.94 9.63 -14.25
N LEU A 84 -1.04 9.05 -13.05
CA LEU A 84 -1.45 7.66 -12.86
C LEU A 84 -2.59 7.61 -11.85
N TRP A 85 -3.59 6.79 -12.12
CA TRP A 85 -4.61 6.46 -11.14
C TRP A 85 -4.04 5.55 -10.04
N HIS A 86 -4.66 5.57 -8.86
CA HIS A 86 -4.22 4.82 -7.67
C HIS A 86 -3.94 3.32 -7.93
N GLY A 87 -4.70 2.68 -8.82
CA GLY A 87 -4.48 1.27 -9.16
C GLY A 87 -3.27 0.99 -10.06
N GLN A 88 -2.77 1.99 -10.78
CA GLN A 88 -1.74 1.80 -11.82
C GLN A 88 -0.32 2.09 -11.31
N HIS A 89 -0.15 3.10 -10.44
CA HIS A 89 1.18 3.54 -10.00
C HIS A 89 1.96 2.49 -9.19
N LEU A 90 1.28 1.44 -8.71
CA LEU A 90 1.92 0.36 -7.96
C LEU A 90 2.82 -0.51 -8.84
N LEU A 91 2.37 -0.79 -10.07
CA LEU A 91 3.07 -1.63 -11.03
C LEU A 91 3.95 -0.82 -11.98
N THR A 92 3.62 0.47 -12.20
CA THR A 92 4.37 1.36 -13.10
C THR A 92 5.89 1.29 -12.90
N PRO A 93 6.46 1.31 -11.67
CA PRO A 93 7.91 1.25 -11.45
C PRO A 93 8.57 0.00 -12.03
N ALA A 94 7.86 -1.12 -12.10
CA ALA A 94 8.41 -2.33 -12.67
C ALA A 94 8.37 -2.34 -14.21
N TYR A 95 7.44 -1.62 -14.83
CA TYR A 95 7.33 -1.52 -16.29
C TYR A 95 8.05 -0.32 -16.89
N TYR A 96 8.38 0.68 -16.07
CA TYR A 96 9.15 1.84 -16.49
C TYR A 96 10.61 1.46 -16.82
N PRO A 97 11.19 1.98 -17.92
CA PRO A 97 12.54 1.64 -18.33
C PRO A 97 13.58 2.16 -17.34
N LYS A 98 14.44 1.26 -16.83
CA LYS A 98 15.50 1.57 -15.84
C LYS A 98 16.51 2.65 -16.26
N ARG A 99 16.60 2.97 -17.56
CA ARG A 99 17.58 3.92 -18.11
C ARG A 99 17.02 5.32 -18.36
N LYS A 100 15.74 5.56 -18.08
CA LYS A 100 15.12 6.88 -18.23
C LYS A 100 15.00 7.56 -16.86
N PRO A 101 15.38 8.84 -16.74
CA PRO A 101 15.21 9.58 -15.49
C PRO A 101 13.72 9.81 -15.22
N LEU A 102 13.27 9.49 -14.01
CA LEU A 102 11.91 9.73 -13.55
C LEU A 102 11.93 10.18 -12.09
N VAL A 103 11.15 11.22 -11.81
CA VAL A 103 10.93 11.74 -10.47
C VAL A 103 9.45 11.58 -10.13
N ALA A 104 9.16 10.96 -9.00
CA ALA A 104 7.81 10.73 -8.51
C ALA A 104 7.51 11.61 -7.30
N MET A 105 6.41 12.36 -7.35
CA MET A 105 5.91 13.10 -6.19
C MET A 105 5.09 12.18 -5.29
N VAL A 106 5.46 12.11 -4.02
CA VAL A 106 4.77 11.30 -3.00
C VAL A 106 4.46 12.15 -1.77
N SER A 107 3.46 11.73 -0.98
CA SER A 107 3.02 12.48 0.19
C SER A 107 4.07 12.50 1.30
N ARG A 108 3.96 13.46 2.22
CA ARG A 108 4.78 13.55 3.43
C ARG A 108 4.33 12.62 4.56
N SER A 109 3.22 11.90 4.38
CA SER A 109 2.69 10.99 5.40
C SER A 109 3.62 9.78 5.66
N ALA A 110 3.47 9.18 6.84
CA ALA A 110 4.21 7.97 7.21
C ALA A 110 3.91 6.78 6.27
N ASP A 111 2.68 6.71 5.75
CA ASP A 111 2.27 5.65 4.82
C ASP A 111 2.92 5.82 3.43
N ALA A 112 3.11 7.08 3.00
CA ALA A 112 3.79 7.38 1.74
C ALA A 112 5.30 7.10 1.78
N GLU A 113 5.90 6.95 2.97
CA GLU A 113 7.31 6.58 3.11
C GLU A 113 7.62 5.21 2.51
N LEU A 114 6.71 4.24 2.66
CA LEU A 114 6.88 2.91 2.05
C LEU A 114 6.83 2.98 0.52
N ASN A 115 5.91 3.79 -0.04
CA ASN A 115 5.82 4.00 -1.49
C ASN A 115 7.08 4.65 -2.05
N ALA A 116 7.64 5.63 -1.33
CA ALA A 116 8.89 6.26 -1.71
C ALA A 116 10.07 5.29 -1.71
N LEU A 117 10.24 4.53 -0.63
CA LEU A 117 11.30 3.52 -0.54
C LEU A 117 11.16 2.48 -1.64
N MET A 118 9.92 2.09 -1.99
CA MET A 118 9.66 1.18 -3.10
C MET A 118 10.11 1.78 -4.44
N LEU A 119 9.74 3.02 -4.73
CA LEU A 119 10.15 3.74 -5.94
C LEU A 119 11.68 3.80 -6.07
N GLU A 120 12.38 4.09 -4.98
CA GLU A 120 13.84 4.09 -4.93
C GLU A 120 14.43 2.70 -5.25
N LYS A 121 13.78 1.59 -4.85
CA LYS A 121 14.22 0.24 -5.25
C LYS A 121 14.11 -0.02 -6.76
N PHE A 122 13.33 0.78 -7.49
CA PHE A 122 13.24 0.75 -8.94
C PHE A 122 14.11 1.82 -9.62
N GLY A 123 14.87 2.61 -8.86
CA GLY A 123 15.73 3.67 -9.37
C GLY A 123 14.98 4.96 -9.71
N ILE A 124 13.76 5.11 -9.22
CA ILE A 124 12.94 6.31 -9.41
C ILE A 124 13.12 7.20 -8.16
N GLU A 125 13.46 8.46 -8.38
CA GLU A 125 13.63 9.41 -7.28
C GLU A 125 12.27 9.83 -6.74
N ALA A 126 12.11 9.84 -5.42
CA ALA A 126 10.86 10.17 -4.76
C ALA A 126 10.94 11.53 -4.03
N VAL A 127 10.25 12.54 -4.56
CA VAL A 127 10.18 13.89 -3.97
C VAL A 127 8.96 14.02 -3.07
N ARG A 128 9.16 14.52 -1.85
CA ARG A 128 8.10 14.78 -0.86
C ARG A 128 7.40 16.10 -1.16
N GLY A 129 6.38 16.05 -2.03
CA GLY A 129 5.68 17.25 -2.50
C GLY A 129 4.17 17.09 -2.67
N SER A 130 3.63 15.88 -2.50
CA SER A 130 2.19 15.66 -2.43
C SER A 130 1.72 15.94 -0.99
N GLY A 131 0.55 16.55 -0.82
CA GLY A 131 0.01 17.02 0.48
C GLY A 131 0.12 16.00 1.60
#